data_AF-A0A7C5FSS4-F1
#
_entry.id   AF-A0A7C5FSS4-F1
#
_cell.length_a   1.000
_cell.length_b   1.000
_cell.length_c   1.000
_cell.angle_alpha   90.00
_cell.angle_beta   90.00
_cell.angle_gamma   90.00
#
_symmetry.space_group_name_H-M   'P 1'
#
loop_
_entity.id
_entity.type
_entity.pdbx_description
1 polymer ?
#
loop_
_entity_poly.entity_id
_entity_poly.type
_entity_poly.pdbx_seq_one_letter_code
_entity_poly.pdbx_strand_id
1 'polypeptide(L)' 'MKNPDAPQREAFLRAVAIVGNNNKMAKALGVSAQVVGKWINFTSLPPGRAMQVSILTKNKVKLTELLY' A
#
# COMPACT_ATOMS: atom_id res chain seq x y z
N MET A 1 -4.01 20.27 5.80
CA MET A 1 -3.66 18.85 6.04
C MET A 1 -2.94 18.37 4.80
N LYS A 2 -1.64 18.02 4.91
CA LYS A 2 -0.87 17.55 3.75
C LYS A 2 -1.51 16.26 3.23
N ASN A 3 -2.00 16.32 1.99
CA ASN A 3 -2.42 15.15 1.23
C ASN A 3 -1.18 14.25 1.15
N PRO A 4 -1.16 13.03 1.71
CA PRO A 4 -0.03 12.13 1.55
C PRO A 4 0.02 11.75 0.06
N ASP A 5 0.77 12.54 -0.70
CA ASP A 5 1.18 12.39 -2.09
C ASP A 5 0.25 11.48 -2.93
N ALA A 6 -0.68 12.11 -3.66
CA ALA A 6 -1.63 11.43 -4.53
C ALA A 6 -1.02 10.25 -5.34
N PRO A 7 0.21 10.34 -5.90
CA PRO A 7 0.84 9.22 -6.61
C PRO A 7 1.06 7.97 -5.76
N GLN A 8 1.52 8.11 -4.50
CA GLN A 8 1.82 7.00 -3.60
C GLN A 8 0.53 6.31 -3.14
N ARG A 9 -0.50 7.12 -2.84
CA ARG A 9 -1.84 6.62 -2.52
C ARG A 9 -2.41 5.83 -3.69
N GLU A 10 -2.34 6.34 -4.91
CA GLU A 10 -2.83 5.65 -6.11
C GLU A 10 -2.02 4.37 -6.39
N ALA A 11 -0.70 4.39 -6.19
CA ALA A 11 0.13 3.19 -6.28
C ALA A 11 -0.30 2.13 -5.26
N PHE A 12 -0.55 2.52 -4.02
CA PHE A 12 -0.98 1.59 -2.99
C PHE A 12 -2.41 1.06 -3.24
N LEU A 13 -3.33 1.89 -3.73
CA LEU A 13 -4.67 1.46 -4.15
C LEU A 13 -4.63 0.46 -5.30
N ARG A 14 -3.77 0.68 -6.31
CA ARG A 14 -3.52 -0.31 -7.37
C ARG A 14 -2.97 -1.62 -6.81
N ALA A 15 -2.03 -1.54 -5.87
CA ALA A 15 -1.49 -2.72 -5.22
C ALA A 15 -2.57 -3.53 -4.48
N VAL A 16 -3.46 -2.83 -3.76
CA VAL A 16 -4.64 -3.43 -3.11
C VAL A 16 -5.55 -4.11 -4.13
N ALA A 17 -5.82 -3.49 -5.27
CA ALA A 17 -6.66 -4.07 -6.32
C ALA A 17 -6.03 -5.33 -6.93
N ILE A 18 -4.70 -5.34 -7.13
CA ILE A 18 -3.95 -6.52 -7.60
C ILE A 18 -4.03 -7.68 -6.61
N VAL A 19 -3.89 -7.39 -5.31
CA VAL A 19 -4.02 -8.40 -4.24
C VAL A 19 -5.48 -8.82 -4.04
N GLY A 20 -6.42 -7.93 -4.36
CA GLY A 20 -7.85 -8.19 -4.51
C GLY A 20 -8.72 -7.24 -3.69
N ASN A 21 -8.37 -6.95 -2.44
CA ASN A 21 -9.05 -5.96 -1.59
C ASN A 21 -8.25 -5.68 -0.30
N ASN A 22 -8.71 -4.69 0.49
CA ASN A 22 -8.08 -4.29 1.76
C ASN A 22 -7.91 -5.45 2.75
N ASN A 23 -8.89 -6.36 2.86
CA ASN A 23 -8.82 -7.50 3.79
C ASN A 23 -7.77 -8.52 3.35
N LYS A 24 -7.66 -8.79 2.04
CA LYS A 24 -6.62 -9.68 1.49
C LYS A 24 -5.23 -9.08 1.64
N MET A 25 -5.08 -7.77 1.39
CA MET A 25 -3.81 -7.06 1.62
C MET A 25 -3.41 -7.09 3.10
N ALA A 26 -4.36 -6.82 3.99
CA ALA A 26 -4.13 -6.88 5.43
C ALA A 26 -3.68 -8.28 5.87
N LYS A 27 -4.35 -9.34 5.40
CA LYS A 27 -3.96 -10.73 5.66
C LYS A 27 -2.56 -11.05 5.10
N ALA A 28 -2.25 -10.62 3.88
CA ALA A 28 -0.96 -10.88 3.25
C ALA A 28 0.20 -10.17 3.97
N LEU A 29 -0.05 -9.00 4.55
CA LEU A 29 0.93 -8.23 5.33
C LEU A 29 0.94 -8.60 6.82
N GLY A 30 0.03 -9.44 7.29
CA GLY A 30 -0.10 -9.76 8.72
C GLY A 30 -0.45 -8.53 9.56
N VAL A 31 -1.35 -7.66 9.08
CA VAL A 31 -1.86 -6.47 9.78
C VAL A 31 -3.39 -6.43 9.77
N SER A 32 -4.00 -5.49 10.49
CA SER A 32 -5.45 -5.29 10.43
C SER A 32 -5.88 -4.48 9.21
N ALA A 33 -7.13 -4.65 8.76
CA ALA A 33 -7.70 -3.86 7.67
C ALA A 33 -7.74 -2.36 7.97
N GLN A 34 -7.85 -1.98 9.26
CA GLN A 34 -7.76 -0.59 9.70
C GLN A 34 -6.37 0.01 9.47
N VAL A 35 -5.30 -0.76 9.67
CA VAL A 35 -3.93 -0.31 9.38
C VAL A 35 -3.76 -0.04 7.89
N VAL A 36 -4.29 -0.91 7.02
CA VAL A 36 -4.30 -0.69 5.57
C VAL A 36 -5.09 0.58 5.23
N GLY A 37 -6.27 0.77 5.82
CA GLY A 37 -7.06 1.99 5.64
C GLY A 37 -6.36 3.26 6.13
N LYS A 38 -5.53 3.17 7.18
CA LYS A 38 -4.68 4.28 7.64
C LYS A 38 -3.62 4.65 6.62
N TRP A 39 -2.92 3.68 6.04
CA TRP A 39 -1.93 3.94 4.99
C TRP A 39 -2.52 4.51 3.69
N ILE A 40 -3.82 4.33 3.45
CA ILE A 40 -4.51 4.90 2.28
C ILE A 40 -4.94 6.34 2.53
N ASN A 41 -5.42 6.67 3.73
CA ASN A 41 -6.17 7.90 3.98
C ASN A 41 -5.49 8.88 4.92
N PHE A 42 -4.59 8.42 5.79
CA PHE A 42 -4.15 9.19 6.95
C PHE A 42 -2.64 9.21 7.14
N THR A 43 -1.93 8.18 6.68
CA THR A 43 -0.48 8.04 6.84
C THR A 43 0.15 7.47 5.59
N SER A 44 1.45 7.69 5.38
CA SER A 44 2.19 7.04 4.30
C SER A 44 2.50 5.57 4.63
N LEU A 45 2.66 4.76 3.59
CA LEU A 45 3.08 3.37 3.72
C LEU A 45 4.54 3.29 4.21
N PRO A 46 4.85 2.59 5.32
CA PRO A 46 6.22 2.47 5.80
C PRO A 46 7.14 1.76 4.78
N PRO A 47 8.43 2.14 4.64
CA PRO A 47 9.33 1.56 3.63
C PRO A 47 9.44 0.03 3.63
N GLY A 48 9.54 -0.60 4.80
CA GLY A 48 9.56 -2.06 4.90
C GLY A 48 8.27 -2.72 4.41
N ARG A 49 7.12 -2.04 4.56
CA ARG A 49 5.83 -2.49 4.03
C ARG A 49 5.71 -2.24 2.55
N ALA A 50 6.22 -1.12 2.04
CA ALA A 50 6.28 -0.83 0.61
C ALA A 50 7.07 -1.91 -0.15
N MET A 51 8.19 -2.38 0.39
CA MET A 51 8.96 -3.48 -0.18
C MET A 51 8.13 -4.78 -0.24
N GLN A 52 7.45 -5.14 0.86
CA GLN A 52 6.57 -6.32 0.89
C GLN A 52 5.43 -6.21 -0.13
N VAL A 53 4.82 -5.03 -0.25
CA VAL A 53 3.73 -4.77 -1.21
C VAL A 53 4.24 -4.91 -2.65
N SER A 54 5.43 -4.41 -2.96
CA SER A 54 6.03 -4.58 -4.28
C SER A 54 6.25 -6.06 -4.62
N ILE A 55 6.71 -6.86 -3.66
CA ILE A 55 6.86 -8.32 -3.80
C ILE A 55 5.49 -8.99 -3.98
N LEU A 56 4.49 -8.66 -3.15
CA LEU A 56 3.13 -9.24 -3.23
C LEU A 56 2.44 -8.97 -4.56
N THR A 57 2.72 -7.81 -5.16
CA THR A 57 2.21 -7.45 -6.50
C THR A 57 3.06 -8.00 -7.64
N LYS A 58 4.08 -8.82 -7.35
CA LYS A 58 5.05 -9.34 -8.33
C LYS A 58 5.70 -8.21 -9.14
N ASN A 59 6.12 -7.14 -8.47
CA ASN A 59 6.71 -5.93 -9.03
C ASN A 59 5.83 -5.16 -10.04
N LYS A 60 4.53 -5.44 -10.11
CA LYS A 60 3.57 -4.63 -10.89
C LYS A 60 3.36 -3.24 -10.30
N VAL A 61 3.61 -3.09 -8.99
CA VAL A 61 3.75 -1.81 -8.32
C VAL A 61 5.16 -1.74 -7.76
N LYS A 62 5.95 -0.79 -8.24
CA LYS A 62 7.36 -0.63 -7.87
C LYS A 62 7.49 0.03 -6.50
N LEU A 63 8.57 -0.30 -5.80
CA LEU A 63 8.92 0.34 -4.52
C LEU A 63 9.00 1.86 -4.63
N THR A 64 9.54 2.39 -5.74
CA THR A 64 9.64 3.82 -5.97
C THR A 64 8.27 4.50 -6.05
N GLU A 65 7.28 3.84 -6.67
CA GLU A 65 5.91 4.37 -6.76
C GLU A 65 5.19 4.39 -5.40
N LEU A 66 5.64 3.57 -4.44
CA LEU A 66 5.06 3.49 -3.10
C LEU A 66 5.70 4.47 -2.10
N LEU A 67 6.84 5.06 -2.44
CA LEU A 67 7.64 5.90 -1.54
C LEU A 67 7.89 7.32 -2.04
N TYR A 68 7.80 7.56 -3.35
CA TYR A 68 8.09 8.84 -3.99
C TYR A 68 6.93 9.26 -4.87
#